data_AF-A0A1Q5XQJ1-F1
#
_entry.id   AF-A0A1Q5XQJ1-F1
#
_cell.length_a   1.000
_cell.length_b   1.000
_cell.length_c   1.000
_cell.angle_alpha   90.00
_cell.angle_beta   90.00
_cell.angle_gamma   90.00
#
_symmetry.space_group_name_H-M   'P 1'
#
loop_
_entity.id
_entity.type
_entity.pdbx_description
1 polymer ?
#
loop_
_entity_poly.entity_id
_entity_poly.type
_entity_poly.pdbx_seq_one_letter_code
_entity_poly.pdbx_strand_id
1 'polypeptide(L)'
;MFRRDYIVRMIEDMTAMVAKVMTLKQEKKTTEALWEVDELLIRHFRLNSRLLNSLSVEDIIDMYLLGGVVESDKLQGVARLLKEEGEIYAAAGNQDAALFRAMRSLHLFLYADLHGAERELLQMPADIDELLIETQAYRLPAKTERLLLTYMESIGRYAKAEDSLYRLWEQGENVAREGKELYDRLLLKSPEELELGGLPSQEVREGREEWERRLQVH
;
A
#
# COMPACT_ATOMS: atom_id res chain seq x y z
N MET A 1 18.75 6.56 -20.52
CA MET A 1 18.87 7.99 -20.14
C MET A 1 17.51 8.57 -19.73
N PHE A 2 16.45 8.44 -20.54
CA PHE A 2 15.15 9.09 -20.29
C PHE A 2 14.33 8.70 -19.03
N ARG A 3 14.33 7.43 -18.59
CA ARG A 3 13.49 7.00 -17.43
C ARG A 3 14.00 7.57 -16.10
N ARG A 4 15.32 7.51 -15.85
CA ARG A 4 15.93 8.02 -14.61
C ARG A 4 15.73 9.53 -14.48
N ASP A 5 15.97 10.29 -15.55
CA ASP A 5 15.85 11.75 -15.53
C ASP A 5 14.39 12.19 -15.27
N TYR A 6 13.42 11.46 -15.82
CA TYR A 6 12.00 11.70 -15.54
C TYR A 6 11.66 11.42 -14.07
N ILE A 7 12.09 10.28 -13.53
CA ILE A 7 11.82 9.89 -12.15
C ILE A 7 12.45 10.89 -11.17
N VAL A 8 13.70 11.29 -11.40
CA VAL A 8 14.38 12.30 -10.56
C VAL A 8 13.59 13.60 -10.55
N ARG A 9 13.15 14.10 -11.72
CA ARG A 9 12.33 15.32 -11.80
C ARG A 9 10.99 15.17 -11.09
N MET A 10 10.35 13.99 -11.21
CA MET A 10 9.10 13.70 -10.52
C MET A 10 9.29 13.77 -8.99
N ILE A 11 10.37 13.20 -8.46
CA ILE A 11 10.71 13.25 -7.03
C ILE A 11 10.98 14.69 -6.56
N GLU A 12 11.73 15.46 -7.35
CA GLU A 12 12.02 16.87 -7.05
C GLU A 12 10.74 17.70 -6.98
N ASP A 13 9.86 17.56 -7.98
CA ASP A 13 8.56 18.25 -8.02
C ASP A 13 7.69 17.83 -6.82
N MET A 14 7.64 16.53 -6.51
CA MET A 14 6.90 16.00 -5.36
C MET A 14 7.42 16.55 -4.03
N THR A 15 8.74 16.58 -3.85
CA THR A 15 9.37 17.10 -2.63
C THR A 15 9.04 18.58 -2.43
N ALA A 16 9.11 19.37 -3.50
CA ALA A 16 8.74 20.78 -3.47
C ALA A 16 7.24 20.98 -3.15
N MET A 17 6.37 20.15 -3.76
CA MET A 17 4.94 20.17 -3.51
C MET A 17 4.62 19.84 -2.04
N VAL A 18 5.21 18.79 -1.47
CA VAL A 18 4.98 18.40 -0.07
C VAL A 18 5.34 19.55 0.88
N ALA A 19 6.50 20.19 0.70
CA ALA A 19 6.91 21.33 1.53
C ALA A 19 5.91 22.50 1.45
N LYS A 20 5.37 22.78 0.26
CA LYS A 20 4.37 23.83 0.05
C LYS A 20 3.02 23.44 0.65
N VAL A 21 2.56 22.21 0.45
CA VAL A 21 1.33 21.67 1.03
C VAL A 21 1.38 21.69 2.56
N MET A 22 2.52 21.37 3.19
CA MET A 22 2.67 21.49 4.64
C MET A 22 2.40 22.92 5.14
N THR A 23 2.92 23.92 4.44
CA THR A 23 2.67 25.34 4.78
C THR A 23 1.19 25.70 4.60
N LEU A 24 0.58 25.28 3.49
CA LEU A 24 -0.84 25.55 3.21
C LEU A 24 -1.79 24.85 4.21
N LYS A 25 -1.46 23.62 4.65
CA LYS A 25 -2.18 22.91 5.72
C LYS A 25 -2.16 23.72 7.03
N GLN A 26 -1.02 24.30 7.41
CA GLN A 26 -0.90 25.16 8.61
C GLN A 26 -1.72 26.45 8.48
N GLU A 27 -1.76 27.03 7.29
CA GLU A 27 -2.58 28.22 6.97
C GLU A 27 -4.07 27.90 6.76
N LYS A 28 -4.48 26.62 6.86
CA LYS A 28 -5.84 26.13 6.59
C LYS A 28 -6.34 26.44 5.18
N LYS A 29 -5.43 26.53 4.22
CA LYS A 29 -5.69 26.78 2.79
C LYS A 29 -5.87 25.45 2.05
N THR A 30 -6.96 24.75 2.38
CA THR A 30 -7.24 23.40 1.86
C THR A 30 -7.35 23.38 0.33
N THR A 31 -8.03 24.37 -0.26
CA THR A 31 -8.25 24.41 -1.72
C THR A 31 -6.94 24.58 -2.47
N GLU A 32 -6.09 25.50 -2.01
CA GLU A 32 -4.78 25.75 -2.60
C GLU A 32 -3.87 24.53 -2.44
N ALA A 33 -3.90 23.86 -1.29
CA ALA A 33 -3.14 22.62 -1.10
C ALA A 33 -3.55 21.53 -2.10
N LEU A 34 -4.85 21.36 -2.34
CA LEU A 34 -5.35 20.41 -3.33
C LEU A 34 -4.96 20.80 -4.77
N TRP A 35 -4.86 22.09 -5.09
CA TRP A 35 -4.38 22.54 -6.40
C TRP A 35 -2.93 22.16 -6.67
N GLU A 36 -2.06 22.20 -5.66
CA GLU A 36 -0.66 21.77 -5.82
C GLU A 36 -0.57 20.28 -6.16
N VAL A 37 -1.41 19.45 -5.53
CA VAL A 37 -1.47 18.01 -5.85
C VAL A 37 -2.04 17.79 -7.26
N ASP A 38 -3.10 18.51 -7.63
CA ASP A 38 -3.73 18.41 -8.95
C ASP A 38 -2.76 18.80 -10.08
N GLU A 39 -1.93 19.84 -9.86
CA GLU A 39 -0.93 20.26 -10.83
C GLU A 39 0.09 19.15 -11.13
N LEU A 40 0.57 18.45 -10.11
CA LEU A 40 1.50 17.34 -10.27
C LEU A 40 0.84 16.12 -10.91
N LEU A 41 -0.41 15.81 -10.55
CA LEU A 41 -1.20 14.77 -11.21
C LEU A 41 -1.30 15.03 -12.71
N ILE A 42 -1.59 16.27 -13.12
CA ILE A 42 -1.73 16.63 -14.54
C ILE A 42 -0.38 16.52 -15.25
N ARG A 43 0.66 17.10 -14.64
CA ARG A 43 2.00 17.21 -15.24
C ARG A 43 2.67 15.86 -15.46
N HIS A 44 2.67 15.01 -14.43
CA HIS A 44 3.44 13.76 -14.44
C HIS A 44 2.60 12.54 -14.82
N PHE A 45 1.30 12.56 -14.49
CA PHE A 45 0.45 11.37 -14.55
C PHE A 45 -0.69 11.47 -15.56
N ARG A 46 -0.89 12.66 -16.17
CA ARG A 46 -1.96 12.97 -17.12
C ARG A 46 -3.37 12.73 -16.55
N LEU A 47 -3.49 12.89 -15.23
CA LEU A 47 -4.72 12.73 -14.46
C LEU A 47 -5.01 14.03 -13.72
N ASN A 48 -6.25 14.23 -13.30
CA ASN A 48 -6.57 15.21 -12.28
C ASN A 48 -7.21 14.49 -11.08
N SER A 49 -7.21 15.14 -9.92
CA SER A 49 -7.76 14.64 -8.67
C SER A 49 -9.19 14.13 -8.84
N ARG A 50 -10.03 14.85 -9.59
CA ARG A 50 -11.44 14.47 -9.80
C ARG A 50 -11.55 13.12 -10.51
N LEU A 51 -10.83 12.95 -11.62
CA LEU A 51 -10.83 11.71 -12.37
C LEU A 51 -10.24 10.58 -11.51
N LEU A 52 -9.09 10.83 -10.90
CA LEU A 52 -8.42 9.87 -10.03
C LEU A 52 -9.34 9.38 -8.91
N ASN A 53 -10.14 10.25 -8.29
CA ASN A 53 -11.06 9.89 -7.20
C ASN A 53 -12.39 9.27 -7.68
N SER A 54 -12.72 9.36 -8.97
CA SER A 54 -13.91 8.71 -9.55
C SER A 54 -13.69 7.26 -10.01
N LEU A 55 -12.44 6.87 -10.24
CA LEU A 55 -12.06 5.56 -10.77
C LEU A 55 -11.97 4.49 -9.66
N SER A 56 -12.19 3.23 -10.02
CA SER A 56 -11.79 2.12 -9.16
C SER A 56 -10.26 2.03 -9.07
N VAL A 57 -9.72 1.31 -8.08
CA VAL A 57 -8.27 1.10 -8.01
C VAL A 57 -7.78 0.24 -9.18
N GLU A 58 -8.62 -0.68 -9.67
CA GLU A 58 -8.38 -1.47 -10.88
C GLU A 58 -8.28 -0.58 -12.13
N ASP A 59 -9.22 0.34 -12.33
CA ASP A 59 -9.18 1.24 -13.48
C ASP A 59 -7.94 2.15 -13.44
N ILE A 60 -7.51 2.58 -12.24
CA ILE A 60 -6.24 3.33 -12.09
C ILE A 60 -5.06 2.47 -12.51
N ILE A 61 -4.98 1.22 -12.04
CA ILE A 61 -3.91 0.28 -12.39
C ILE A 61 -3.85 0.06 -13.90
N ASP A 62 -5.00 -0.14 -14.54
CA ASP A 62 -5.11 -0.38 -15.97
C ASP A 62 -4.58 0.80 -16.81
N MET A 63 -4.68 2.04 -16.31
CA MET A 63 -4.08 3.21 -16.97
C MET A 63 -2.55 3.18 -17.02
N TYR A 64 -1.91 2.43 -16.13
CA TYR A 64 -0.45 2.25 -16.06
C TYR A 64 0.01 0.89 -16.57
N LEU A 65 -0.89 0.13 -17.22
CA LEU A 65 -0.55 -1.13 -17.87
C LEU A 65 -0.17 -0.88 -19.33
N LEU A 66 1.11 -1.09 -19.66
CA LEU A 66 1.62 -0.92 -21.02
C LEU A 66 2.19 -2.24 -21.55
N GLY A 67 1.55 -2.82 -22.56
CA GLY A 67 2.02 -4.07 -23.17
C GLY A 67 2.07 -5.25 -22.20
N GLY A 68 1.18 -5.28 -21.19
CA GLY A 68 1.15 -6.30 -20.14
C GLY A 68 2.12 -6.08 -18.99
N VAL A 69 2.85 -4.96 -18.96
CA VAL A 69 3.76 -4.59 -17.88
C VAL A 69 3.24 -3.35 -17.17
N VAL A 70 3.18 -3.41 -15.83
CA VAL A 70 2.77 -2.28 -15.00
C VAL A 70 3.94 -1.29 -14.90
N GLU A 71 3.67 -0.01 -15.16
CA GLU A 71 4.59 1.10 -14.89
C GLU A 71 4.63 1.39 -13.38
N SER A 72 5.20 0.46 -12.60
CA SER A 72 5.11 0.40 -11.13
C SER A 72 5.63 1.67 -10.44
N ASP A 73 6.74 2.28 -10.88
CA ASP A 73 7.23 3.55 -10.32
C ASP A 73 6.23 4.72 -10.50
N LYS A 74 5.49 4.74 -11.61
CA LYS A 74 4.44 5.76 -11.81
C LYS A 74 3.25 5.49 -10.92
N LEU A 75 2.86 4.22 -10.79
CA LEU A 75 1.77 3.83 -9.90
C LEU A 75 2.09 4.18 -8.44
N GLN A 76 3.34 3.97 -8.00
CA GLN A 76 3.85 4.43 -6.71
C GLN A 76 3.74 5.96 -6.57
N GLY A 77 4.05 6.72 -7.62
CA GLY A 77 3.87 8.17 -7.63
C GLY A 77 2.40 8.60 -7.45
N VAL A 78 1.46 7.93 -8.12
CA VAL A 78 0.02 8.17 -7.95
C VAL A 78 -0.43 7.83 -6.51
N ALA A 79 0.06 6.72 -5.96
CA ALA A 79 -0.23 6.32 -4.59
C ALA A 79 0.23 7.40 -3.59
N ARG A 80 1.44 7.95 -3.79
CA ARG A 80 1.96 9.04 -2.96
C ARG A 80 1.10 10.30 -3.04
N LEU A 81 0.67 10.72 -4.23
CA LEU A 81 -0.20 11.88 -4.37
C LEU A 81 -1.57 11.68 -3.72
N LEU A 82 -2.15 10.47 -3.79
CA LEU A 82 -3.37 10.14 -3.05
C LEU A 82 -3.20 10.22 -1.55
N LYS A 83 -2.06 9.78 -1.01
CA LYS A 83 -1.73 9.92 0.42
C LYS A 83 -1.72 11.40 0.82
N GLU A 84 -1.01 12.24 0.07
CA GLU A 84 -0.95 13.68 0.34
C GLU A 84 -2.33 14.35 0.27
N GLU A 85 -3.18 13.99 -0.69
CA GLU A 85 -4.58 14.44 -0.70
C GLU A 85 -5.33 14.02 0.58
N GLY A 86 -5.15 12.76 1.00
CA GLY A 86 -5.76 12.23 2.22
C GLY A 86 -5.37 13.04 3.45
N GLU A 87 -4.08 13.34 3.60
CA GLU A 87 -3.56 14.18 4.69
C GLU A 87 -4.11 15.61 4.65
N ILE A 88 -4.30 16.20 3.46
CA ILE A 88 -4.93 17.52 3.30
C ILE A 88 -6.37 17.49 3.81
N TYR A 89 -7.15 16.46 3.45
CA TYR A 89 -8.51 16.30 3.94
C TYR A 89 -8.58 16.03 5.45
N ALA A 90 -7.65 15.24 5.98
CA ALA A 90 -7.55 14.98 7.41
C ALA A 90 -7.28 16.28 8.19
N ALA A 91 -6.35 17.11 7.71
CA ALA A 91 -6.04 18.42 8.28
C ALA A 91 -7.23 19.41 8.20
N ALA A 92 -8.07 19.27 7.17
CA ALA A 92 -9.33 20.02 7.02
C ALA A 92 -10.49 19.47 7.88
N GLY A 93 -10.28 18.38 8.62
CA GLY A 93 -11.29 17.73 9.46
C GLY A 93 -12.25 16.80 8.71
N ASN A 94 -12.00 16.50 7.43
CA ASN A 94 -12.83 15.59 6.64
C ASN A 94 -12.25 14.17 6.65
N GLN A 95 -12.54 13.43 7.73
CA GLN A 95 -11.98 12.11 7.97
C GLN A 95 -12.44 11.06 6.95
N ASP A 96 -13.68 11.15 6.46
CA ASP A 96 -14.19 10.22 5.45
C ASP A 96 -13.43 10.37 4.12
N ALA A 97 -13.21 11.61 3.68
CA ALA A 97 -12.44 11.88 2.47
C ALA A 97 -10.96 11.50 2.62
N ALA A 98 -10.40 11.64 3.82
CA ALA A 98 -9.05 11.22 4.14
C ALA A 98 -8.92 9.69 4.08
N LEU A 99 -9.78 8.96 4.79
CA LEU A 99 -9.78 7.51 4.85
C LEU A 99 -9.98 6.88 3.47
N PHE A 100 -10.90 7.42 2.67
CA PHE A 100 -11.13 6.97 1.29
C PHE A 100 -9.84 7.00 0.47
N ARG A 101 -9.01 8.04 0.65
CA ARG A 101 -7.75 8.19 -0.07
C ARG A 101 -6.63 7.34 0.52
N ALA A 102 -6.56 7.24 1.85
CA ALA A 102 -5.59 6.39 2.53
C ALA A 102 -5.72 4.91 2.11
N MET A 103 -6.94 4.37 2.11
CA MET A 103 -7.17 2.97 1.68
C MET A 103 -6.77 2.71 0.23
N ARG A 104 -7.00 3.68 -0.67
CA ARG A 104 -6.66 3.58 -2.10
C ARG A 104 -5.16 3.73 -2.30
N SER A 105 -4.53 4.68 -1.62
CA SER A 105 -3.08 4.86 -1.61
C SER A 105 -2.38 3.57 -1.15
N LEU A 106 -2.83 2.99 -0.03
CA LEU A 106 -2.30 1.73 0.49
C LEU A 106 -2.38 0.62 -0.55
N HIS A 107 -3.54 0.44 -1.19
CA HIS A 107 -3.71 -0.55 -2.24
C HIS A 107 -2.72 -0.35 -3.39
N LEU A 108 -2.58 0.88 -3.89
CA LEU A 108 -1.73 1.19 -5.04
C LEU A 108 -0.25 1.06 -4.71
N PHE A 109 0.18 1.42 -3.50
CA PHE A 109 1.55 1.19 -3.03
C PHE A 109 1.89 -0.30 -2.97
N LEU A 110 1.03 -1.11 -2.35
CA LEU A 110 1.25 -2.56 -2.24
C LEU A 110 1.23 -3.24 -3.62
N TYR A 111 0.36 -2.79 -4.53
CA TYR A 111 0.33 -3.28 -5.90
C TYR A 111 1.60 -2.87 -6.67
N ALA A 112 2.03 -1.61 -6.55
CA ALA A 112 3.28 -1.15 -7.16
C ALA A 112 4.49 -1.96 -6.67
N ASP A 113 4.56 -2.25 -5.37
CA ASP A 113 5.61 -3.09 -4.77
C ASP A 113 5.64 -4.50 -5.37
N LEU A 114 4.47 -5.16 -5.43
CA LEU A 114 4.32 -6.49 -6.02
C LEU A 114 4.82 -6.53 -7.49
N HIS A 115 4.70 -5.41 -8.19
CA HIS A 115 5.13 -5.23 -9.57
C HIS A 115 6.53 -4.57 -9.69
N GLY A 116 7.32 -4.60 -8.63
CA GLY A 116 8.75 -4.28 -8.65
C GLY A 116 9.07 -2.79 -8.68
N ALA A 117 8.19 -1.94 -8.14
CA ALA A 117 8.53 -0.54 -7.87
C ALA A 117 9.72 -0.45 -6.89
N GLU A 118 10.56 0.56 -7.07
CA GLU A 118 11.70 0.80 -6.17
C GLU A 118 11.22 1.42 -4.85
N ARG A 119 11.25 0.64 -3.77
CA ARG A 119 10.74 1.03 -2.43
C ARG A 119 11.32 2.35 -1.92
N GLU A 120 12.63 2.53 -2.05
CA GLU A 120 13.34 3.72 -1.53
C GLU A 120 13.08 4.98 -2.35
N LEU A 121 12.55 4.85 -3.56
CA LEU A 121 12.42 5.94 -4.51
C LEU A 121 11.54 7.09 -3.98
N LEU A 122 10.46 6.75 -3.27
CA LEU A 122 9.51 7.67 -2.66
C LEU A 122 9.23 7.29 -1.20
N GLN A 123 10.20 6.68 -0.51
CA GLN A 123 10.07 6.25 0.89
C GLN A 123 8.84 5.36 1.14
N MET A 124 8.53 4.48 0.17
CA MET A 124 7.33 3.64 0.17
C MET A 124 7.12 2.86 1.49
N PRO A 125 8.15 2.24 2.11
CA PRO A 125 7.92 1.49 3.34
C PRO A 125 7.39 2.35 4.48
N ALA A 126 7.88 3.59 4.61
CA ALA A 126 7.43 4.52 5.63
C ALA A 126 5.99 4.98 5.35
N ASP A 127 5.67 5.30 4.09
CA ASP A 127 4.31 5.68 3.71
C ASP A 127 3.31 4.54 3.94
N ILE A 128 3.68 3.29 3.64
CA ILE A 128 2.83 2.11 3.92
C ILE A 128 2.62 1.97 5.43
N ASP A 129 3.67 2.09 6.25
CA ASP A 129 3.54 1.99 7.71
C ASP A 129 2.61 3.09 8.28
N GLU A 130 2.69 4.32 7.78
CA GLU A 130 1.77 5.41 8.15
C GLU A 130 0.33 5.12 7.73
N LEU A 131 0.11 4.68 6.49
CA LEU A 131 -1.21 4.34 5.98
C LEU A 131 -1.84 3.18 6.74
N LEU A 132 -1.05 2.19 7.17
CA LEU A 132 -1.54 1.09 7.99
C LEU A 132 -2.04 1.58 9.36
N ILE A 133 -1.37 2.56 9.97
CA ILE A 133 -1.82 3.20 11.21
C ILE A 133 -3.14 3.95 10.97
N GLU A 134 -3.27 4.68 9.86
CA GLU A 134 -4.47 5.43 9.51
C GLU A 134 -5.67 4.51 9.25
N THR A 135 -5.45 3.36 8.61
CA THR A 135 -6.53 2.44 8.23
C THR A 135 -6.82 1.35 9.27
N GLN A 136 -6.01 1.23 10.34
CA GLN A 136 -6.08 0.09 11.29
C GLN A 136 -7.45 -0.14 11.93
N ALA A 137 -8.24 0.93 12.11
CA ALA A 137 -9.57 0.86 12.74
C ALA A 137 -10.64 0.29 11.80
N TYR A 138 -10.31 0.07 10.52
CA TYR A 138 -11.23 -0.34 9.48
C TYR A 138 -10.79 -1.66 8.86
N ARG A 139 -11.78 -2.42 8.41
CA ARG A 139 -11.53 -3.65 7.66
C ARG A 139 -11.07 -3.29 6.25
N LEU A 140 -9.87 -3.73 5.88
CA LEU A 140 -9.37 -3.60 4.52
C LEU A 140 -10.17 -4.50 3.57
N PRO A 141 -10.39 -4.08 2.31
CA PRO A 141 -10.91 -4.97 1.27
C PRO A 141 -10.00 -6.20 1.08
N ALA A 142 -10.58 -7.38 0.87
CA ALA A 142 -9.83 -8.64 0.72
C ALA A 142 -8.71 -8.58 -0.33
N LYS A 143 -8.93 -7.85 -1.45
CA LYS A 143 -7.90 -7.63 -2.46
C LYS A 143 -6.67 -6.88 -1.92
N THR A 144 -6.88 -5.88 -1.06
CA THR A 144 -5.80 -5.11 -0.43
C THR A 144 -5.12 -5.95 0.65
N GLU A 145 -5.88 -6.72 1.43
CA GLU A 145 -5.34 -7.59 2.46
C GLU A 145 -4.44 -8.70 1.89
N ARG A 146 -4.76 -9.26 0.71
CA ARG A 146 -3.87 -10.20 -0.01
C ARG A 146 -2.55 -9.57 -0.45
N LEU A 147 -2.61 -8.33 -0.95
CA LEU A 147 -1.41 -7.58 -1.28
C LEU A 147 -0.58 -7.30 -0.02
N LEU A 148 -1.25 -6.97 1.09
CA LEU A 148 -0.60 -6.71 2.38
C LEU A 148 0.09 -7.96 2.94
N LEU A 149 -0.55 -9.13 2.87
CA LEU A 149 0.05 -10.42 3.24
C LEU A 149 1.36 -10.62 2.49
N THR A 150 1.32 -10.46 1.17
CA THR A 150 2.49 -10.66 0.29
C THR A 150 3.59 -9.65 0.60
N TYR A 151 3.23 -8.37 0.80
CA TYR A 151 4.17 -7.33 1.17
C TYR A 151 4.86 -7.62 2.50
N MET A 152 4.09 -7.93 3.56
CA MET A 152 4.61 -8.21 4.89
C MET A 152 5.56 -9.40 4.90
N GLU A 153 5.21 -10.47 4.18
CA GLU A 153 6.09 -11.63 4.02
C GLU A 153 7.39 -11.25 3.30
N SER A 154 7.30 -10.46 2.23
CA SER A 154 8.46 -10.06 1.41
C SER A 154 9.48 -9.20 2.18
N ILE A 155 9.02 -8.45 3.19
CA ILE A 155 9.87 -7.61 4.04
C ILE A 155 10.28 -8.32 5.34
N GLY A 156 9.96 -9.60 5.48
CA GLY A 156 10.31 -10.41 6.63
C GLY A 156 9.45 -10.17 7.87
N ARG A 157 8.33 -9.44 7.79
CA ARG A 157 7.39 -9.25 8.90
C ARG A 157 6.39 -10.41 8.95
N TYR A 158 6.88 -11.62 9.26
CA TYR A 158 6.13 -12.87 9.16
C TYR A 158 4.89 -12.92 10.05
N ALA A 159 4.95 -12.45 11.29
CA ALA A 159 3.76 -12.36 12.14
C ALA A 159 2.67 -11.47 11.53
N LYS A 160 3.06 -10.38 10.85
CA LYS A 160 2.11 -9.49 10.16
C LYS A 160 1.53 -10.10 8.89
N ALA A 161 2.29 -10.93 8.19
CA ALA A 161 1.77 -11.71 7.07
C ALA A 161 0.72 -12.73 7.56
N GLU A 162 0.99 -13.42 8.67
CA GLU A 162 0.06 -14.35 9.30
C GLU A 162 -1.21 -13.63 9.78
N ASP A 163 -1.08 -12.47 10.44
CA ASP A 163 -2.21 -11.62 10.84
C ASP A 163 -3.14 -11.31 9.63
N SER A 164 -2.56 -11.00 8.47
CA SER A 164 -3.31 -10.75 7.22
C SER A 164 -4.03 -11.99 6.71
N LEU A 165 -3.39 -13.17 6.77
CA LEU A 165 -4.00 -14.45 6.40
C LEU A 165 -5.24 -14.74 7.24
N TYR A 166 -5.15 -14.55 8.56
CA TYR A 166 -6.30 -14.75 9.45
C TYR A 166 -7.40 -13.73 9.21
N ARG A 167 -7.06 -12.45 8.96
CA ARG A 167 -8.07 -11.44 8.59
C ARG A 167 -8.81 -11.82 7.30
N LEU A 168 -8.13 -12.39 6.30
CA LEU A 168 -8.78 -12.89 5.08
C LEU A 168 -9.74 -14.05 5.39
N TRP A 169 -9.29 -15.01 6.19
CA TRP A 169 -10.12 -16.14 6.60
C TRP A 169 -11.37 -15.69 7.37
N GLU A 170 -11.23 -14.76 8.32
CA GLU A 170 -12.33 -14.16 9.08
C GLU A 170 -13.31 -13.34 8.21
N GLN A 171 -12.85 -12.87 7.05
CA GLN A 171 -13.71 -12.24 6.04
C GLN A 171 -14.51 -13.26 5.22
N GLY A 172 -14.25 -14.56 5.38
CA GLY A 172 -14.88 -15.63 4.61
C GLY A 172 -14.20 -15.91 3.26
N GLU A 173 -12.99 -15.39 3.05
CA GLU A 173 -12.23 -15.64 1.82
C GLU A 173 -11.69 -17.08 1.80
N ASN A 174 -11.72 -17.72 0.63
CA ASN A 174 -11.10 -19.04 0.46
C ASN A 174 -9.58 -18.89 0.30
N VAL A 175 -8.89 -18.85 1.45
CA VAL A 175 -7.42 -18.71 1.54
C VAL A 175 -6.72 -20.00 1.96
N ALA A 176 -7.39 -21.16 1.87
CA ALA A 176 -6.83 -22.44 2.31
C ALA A 176 -5.47 -22.74 1.66
N ARG A 177 -5.38 -22.54 0.35
CA ARG A 177 -4.13 -22.71 -0.42
C ARG A 177 -3.09 -21.66 -0.05
N GLU A 178 -3.49 -20.38 0.01
CA GLU A 178 -2.60 -19.26 0.35
C GLU A 178 -1.94 -19.48 1.72
N GLY A 179 -2.72 -19.90 2.72
CA GLY A 179 -2.20 -20.18 4.06
C GLY A 179 -1.25 -21.37 4.10
N LYS A 180 -1.58 -22.47 3.41
CA LYS A 180 -0.66 -23.61 3.29
C LYS A 180 0.67 -23.18 2.67
N GLU A 181 0.61 -22.44 1.57
CA GLU A 181 1.80 -21.96 0.87
C GLU A 181 2.64 -20.99 1.73
N LEU A 182 2.01 -20.14 2.56
CA LEU A 182 2.69 -19.28 3.52
C LEU A 182 3.46 -20.11 4.55
N TYR A 183 2.79 -21.04 5.26
CA TYR A 183 3.46 -21.87 6.27
C TYR A 183 4.53 -22.78 5.69
N ASP A 184 4.33 -23.34 4.50
CA ASP A 184 5.35 -24.15 3.81
C ASP A 184 6.61 -23.30 3.51
N ARG A 185 6.46 -22.00 3.16
CA ARG A 185 7.61 -21.09 3.00
C ARG A 185 8.24 -20.70 4.33
N LEU A 186 7.45 -20.43 5.37
CA LEU A 186 7.95 -20.09 6.70
C LEU A 186 8.77 -21.22 7.34
N LEU A 187 8.39 -22.48 7.12
CA LEU A 187 9.14 -23.64 7.63
C LEU A 187 10.51 -23.84 6.98
N LEU A 188 10.77 -23.17 5.85
CA LEU A 188 12.08 -23.18 5.19
C LEU A 188 13.01 -22.07 5.70
N LYS A 189 12.50 -21.18 6.57
CA LYS A 189 13.27 -20.07 7.15
C LYS A 189 14.12 -20.51 8.33
N SER A 190 15.23 -19.81 8.54
CA SER A 190 16.07 -20.05 9.71
C SER A 190 15.36 -19.58 11.00
N PRO A 191 15.68 -20.16 12.18
CA PRO A 191 15.14 -19.68 13.44
C PRO A 191 15.38 -18.18 13.67
N GLU A 192 16.54 -17.67 13.24
CA GLU A 192 16.89 -16.25 13.36
C GLU A 192 16.05 -15.36 12.46
N GLU A 193 15.79 -15.76 11.20
CA GLU A 193 14.88 -15.04 10.31
C GLU A 193 13.46 -14.97 10.89
N LEU A 194 13.00 -16.08 11.46
CA LEU A 194 11.68 -16.22 12.07
C LEU A 194 11.52 -15.37 13.33
N GLU A 195 12.52 -15.37 14.20
CA GLU A 195 12.56 -14.53 15.40
C GLU A 195 12.54 -13.04 15.03
N LEU A 196 13.36 -12.62 14.06
CA LEU A 196 13.37 -11.24 13.56
C LEU A 196 12.04 -10.84 12.92
N GLY A 197 11.35 -11.78 12.27
CA GLY A 197 10.03 -11.58 11.69
C GLY A 197 8.87 -11.65 12.68
N GLY A 198 9.17 -11.83 13.97
CA GLY A 198 8.20 -11.87 15.06
C GLY A 198 7.37 -13.15 15.12
N LEU A 199 7.79 -14.22 14.44
CA LEU A 199 7.07 -15.49 14.40
C LEU A 199 8.04 -16.65 14.59
N PRO A 200 8.47 -16.95 15.84
CA PRO A 200 9.47 -17.97 16.15
C PRO A 200 9.11 -19.36 15.59
N SER A 201 10.11 -20.22 15.35
CA SER A 201 9.89 -21.55 14.73
C SER A 201 8.87 -22.43 15.44
N GLN A 202 8.68 -22.26 16.75
CA GLN A 202 7.65 -22.96 17.50
C GLN A 202 6.26 -22.46 17.13
N GLU A 203 6.05 -21.15 17.10
CA GLU A 203 4.78 -20.53 16.71
C GLU A 203 4.43 -20.84 15.25
N VAL A 204 5.41 -20.88 14.32
CA VAL A 204 5.17 -21.31 12.93
C VAL A 204 4.57 -22.73 12.86
N ARG A 205 5.09 -23.67 13.68
CA ARG A 205 4.58 -25.05 13.70
C ARG A 205 3.18 -25.11 14.31
N GLU A 206 2.97 -24.41 15.43
CA GLU A 206 1.67 -24.35 16.11
C GLU A 206 0.60 -23.67 15.24
N GLY A 207 0.95 -22.57 14.59
CA GLY A 207 0.10 -21.84 13.64
C GLY A 207 -0.28 -22.71 12.44
N ARG A 208 0.68 -23.47 11.87
CA ARG A 208 0.39 -24.43 10.80
C ARG A 208 -0.60 -25.51 11.23
N GLU A 209 -0.40 -26.12 12.39
CA GLU A 209 -1.31 -27.16 12.91
C GLU A 209 -2.71 -26.61 13.16
N GLU A 210 -2.81 -25.40 13.74
CA GLU A 210 -4.08 -24.71 13.95
C GLU A 210 -4.77 -24.36 12.61
N TRP A 211 -4.00 -23.90 11.62
CA TRP A 211 -4.51 -23.62 10.29
C TRP A 211 -5.10 -24.87 9.62
N GLU A 212 -4.36 -25.99 9.64
CA GLU A 212 -4.81 -27.27 9.11
C GLU A 212 -6.08 -27.77 9.82
N ARG A 213 -6.16 -27.61 11.15
CA ARG A 213 -7.35 -27.95 11.94
C ARG A 213 -8.57 -27.15 11.52
N ARG A 214 -8.43 -25.83 11.34
CA ARG A 214 -9.54 -24.95 10.91
C ARG A 214 -10.08 -25.33 9.53
N LEU A 215 -9.21 -25.74 8.62
CA LEU A 215 -9.60 -26.18 7.28
C LEU A 215 -10.32 -27.54 7.23
N GLN A 216 -10.24 -28.36 8.29
CA GLN A 216 -10.97 -29.63 8.39
C GLN A 216 -12.39 -29.48 8.93
N VAL A 217 -12.71 -28.33 9.55
CA VAL A 217 -13.99 -28.10 10.25
C VAL A 217 -14.98 -27.31 9.37
N HIS A 218 -14.60 -26.92 8.15
CA HIS A 218 -15.43 -26.21 7.16
C HIS A 218 -15.43 -26.95 5.83
#